data_AF-A0A957QDD5-F1
#
_entry.id   AF-A0A957QDD5-F1
#
_cell.length_a   1.000
_cell.length_b   1.000
_cell.length_c   1.000
_cell.angle_alpha   90.00
_cell.angle_beta   90.00
_cell.angle_gamma   90.00
#
_symmetry.space_group_name_H-M   'P 1'
#
loop_
_entity.id
_entity.type
_entity.pdbx_description
1 polymer ?
#
loop_
_entity_poly.entity_id
_entity_poly.type
_entity_poly.pdbx_seq_one_letter_code
_entity_poly.pdbx_strand_id
1 'polypeptide(L)'
;CRQHIRVRWSSLDSLPHESLDGVDLVLIDAFVDFESTVQMAAARLRIKSRMPLVMLTQAYSSEQLVLALRSGIDAILSYDTSPALLMAHCNALLRRWRTGLAAQHRM
;
A
#
# COMPACT_ATOMS: atom_id res chain seq x y z
N CYS A 1 4.96 2.86 24.18
CA CYS A 1 5.06 1.64 23.36
C CYS A 1 5.52 1.99 21.95
N ARG A 2 6.81 1.82 21.62
CA ARG A 2 7.32 2.01 20.25
C ARG A 2 6.95 0.79 19.41
N GLN A 3 5.87 0.88 18.64
CA GLN A 3 5.55 -0.14 17.65
C GLN A 3 6.54 -0.03 16.50
N HIS A 4 7.28 -1.10 16.22
CA HIS A 4 8.10 -1.19 15.02
C HIS A 4 7.17 -1.50 13.86
N ILE A 5 7.17 -0.65 12.82
CA ILE A 5 6.41 -0.90 11.59
C ILE A 5 7.36 -1.52 10.58
N ARG A 6 7.02 -2.70 10.08
CA ARG A 6 7.75 -3.34 8.97
C ARG A 6 7.10 -2.95 7.67
N VAL A 7 7.73 -2.00 6.97
CA VAL A 7 7.31 -1.54 5.65
C VAL A 7 8.13 -2.26 4.58
N ARG A 8 7.46 -2.80 3.58
CA ARG A 8 8.13 -3.26 2.36
C ARG A 8 7.98 -2.21 1.27
N TRP A 9 9.08 -1.82 0.65
CA TRP A 9 9.10 -1.01 -0.56
C TRP A 9 9.35 -1.89 -1.76
N SER A 10 8.60 -1.72 -2.84
CA SER A 10 8.80 -2.47 -4.08
C SER A 10 8.40 -1.63 -5.29
N SER A 11 9.19 -1.72 -6.36
CA SER A 11 8.80 -1.21 -7.66
C SER A 11 7.77 -2.15 -8.30
N LEU A 12 6.83 -1.56 -9.03
CA LEU A 12 5.74 -2.23 -9.74
C LEU A 12 6.22 -3.40 -10.62
N ASP A 13 7.38 -3.23 -11.26
CA ASP A 13 7.95 -4.20 -12.21
C ASP A 13 8.68 -5.36 -11.52
N SER A 14 8.94 -5.24 -10.22
CA SER A 14 9.86 -6.10 -9.48
C SER A 14 9.22 -6.84 -8.32
N LEU A 15 7.88 -6.87 -8.23
CA LEU A 15 7.17 -7.57 -7.15
C LEU A 15 7.63 -9.04 -7.07
N PRO A 16 8.45 -9.42 -6.08
CA PRO A 16 9.06 -10.74 -6.08
C PRO A 16 8.05 -11.81 -5.68
N HIS A 17 8.40 -13.07 -5.94
CA HIS A 17 7.71 -14.23 -5.38
C HIS A 17 7.84 -14.34 -3.84
N GLU A 18 8.61 -13.47 -3.20
CA GLU A 18 8.96 -13.53 -1.78
C GLU A 18 7.77 -13.46 -0.82
N SER A 19 8.00 -14.03 0.36
CA SER A 19 7.06 -14.04 1.48
C SER A 19 6.77 -12.61 1.96
N LEU A 20 5.53 -12.39 2.40
CA LEU A 20 5.06 -11.17 3.06
C LEU A 20 4.91 -11.35 4.57
N ASP A 21 5.50 -12.40 5.15
CA ASP A 21 5.35 -12.73 6.57
C ASP A 21 5.88 -11.60 7.46
N GLY A 22 5.03 -11.13 8.36
CA GLY A 22 5.35 -10.07 9.31
C GLY A 22 5.46 -8.67 8.71
N VAL A 23 5.18 -8.47 7.41
CA VAL A 23 5.06 -7.14 6.82
C VAL A 23 3.73 -6.51 7.25
N ASP A 24 3.79 -5.28 7.76
CA ASP A 24 2.61 -4.55 8.21
C ASP A 24 1.93 -3.81 7.06
N LEU A 25 2.70 -3.33 6.09
CA LEU A 25 2.26 -2.49 4.97
C LEU A 25 3.22 -2.59 3.79
N VAL A 26 2.69 -2.49 2.57
CA VAL A 26 3.48 -2.39 1.33
C VAL A 26 3.37 -0.97 0.76
N LEU A 27 4.52 -0.35 0.51
CA LEU A 27 4.67 0.84 -0.31
C LEU A 27 5.06 0.42 -1.73
N ILE A 28 4.21 0.76 -2.69
CA ILE A 28 4.38 0.49 -4.10
C ILE A 28 4.83 1.76 -4.78
N ASP A 29 5.98 1.68 -5.43
CA ASP A 29 6.50 2.76 -6.23
C ASP A 29 5.88 2.75 -7.63
N ALA A 30 5.18 3.83 -7.99
CA ALA A 30 4.54 3.98 -9.29
C ALA A 30 5.21 5.11 -10.08
N PHE A 31 6.36 4.79 -10.69
CA PHE A 31 7.09 5.67 -11.62
C PHE A 31 7.05 5.17 -13.08
N VAL A 32 6.42 4.03 -13.36
CA VAL A 32 6.44 3.34 -14.67
C VAL A 32 5.01 3.04 -15.13
N ASP A 33 4.83 2.59 -16.38
CA ASP A 33 3.54 2.40 -17.09
C ASP A 33 2.40 1.91 -16.18
N PHE A 34 1.50 2.84 -15.88
CA PHE A 34 0.63 2.79 -14.72
C PHE A 34 -0.53 1.79 -14.85
N GLU A 35 -1.23 1.80 -15.98
CA GLU A 35 -2.57 1.20 -16.04
C GLU A 35 -2.59 -0.33 -15.93
N SER A 36 -1.80 -1.03 -16.75
CA SER A 36 -1.78 -2.49 -16.73
C SER A 36 -1.03 -3.05 -15.52
N THR A 37 -0.02 -2.31 -15.05
CA THR A 37 0.94 -2.80 -14.06
C THR A 37 0.41 -2.63 -12.63
N VAL A 38 -0.30 -1.54 -12.30
CA VAL A 38 -0.84 -1.31 -10.94
C VAL A 38 -1.93 -2.33 -10.60
N GLN A 39 -2.84 -2.60 -11.54
CA GLN A 39 -3.92 -3.56 -11.30
C GLN A 39 -3.39 -4.97 -11.08
N MET A 40 -2.46 -5.41 -11.94
CA MET A 40 -1.83 -6.72 -11.82
C MET A 40 -1.03 -6.85 -10.52
N ALA A 41 -0.27 -5.80 -10.16
CA ALA A 41 0.48 -5.72 -8.90
C ALA A 41 -0.44 -5.86 -7.68
N ALA A 42 -1.49 -5.04 -7.60
CA ALA A 42 -2.44 -5.06 -6.51
C ALA A 42 -3.15 -6.42 -6.42
N ALA A 43 -3.64 -6.97 -7.53
CA ALA A 43 -4.29 -8.29 -7.56
C ALA A 43 -3.36 -9.39 -7.03
N ARG A 44 -2.09 -9.42 -7.47
CA ARG A 44 -1.11 -10.42 -7.00
C ARG A 44 -0.83 -10.31 -5.50
N LEU A 45 -0.67 -9.09 -4.98
CA LEU A 45 -0.46 -8.87 -3.55
C LEU A 45 -1.68 -9.24 -2.73
N ARG A 46 -2.89 -8.97 -3.25
CA ARG A 46 -4.17 -9.30 -2.59
C ARG A 46 -4.44 -10.79 -2.49
N ILE A 47 -3.96 -11.59 -3.44
CA ILE A 47 -3.99 -13.06 -3.33
C ILE A 47 -3.16 -13.53 -2.12
N LYS A 48 -2.02 -12.89 -1.87
CA LYS A 48 -1.09 -13.28 -0.81
C LYS A 48 -1.43 -12.70 0.56
N SER A 49 -2.03 -11.51 0.62
CA SER A 49 -2.27 -10.81 1.89
C SER A 49 -3.36 -9.75 1.82
N ARG A 50 -3.99 -9.51 2.98
CA ARG A 50 -4.96 -8.42 3.21
C ARG A 50 -4.33 -7.16 3.79
N MET A 51 -3.01 -7.12 3.97
CA MET A 51 -2.30 -5.97 4.54
C MET A 51 -2.51 -4.69 3.70
N PRO A 52 -2.41 -3.50 4.30
CA PRO A 52 -2.58 -2.27 3.55
C PRO A 52 -1.54 -2.09 2.43
N LEU A 53 -2.00 -1.67 1.26
CA LEU A 53 -1.22 -1.31 0.09
C LEU A 53 -1.28 0.21 -0.11
N VAL A 54 -0.12 0.86 -0.13
CA VAL A 54 0.01 2.29 -0.35
C VAL A 54 0.80 2.54 -1.60
N MET A 55 0.28 3.35 -2.51
CA MET A 55 1.01 3.78 -3.70
C MET A 55 1.68 5.13 -3.44
N LEU A 56 2.95 5.25 -3.83
CA LEU A 56 3.72 6.49 -3.77
C LEU A 56 3.97 6.98 -5.21
N THR A 57 3.64 8.24 -5.49
CA THR A 57 3.69 8.81 -6.84
C THR A 57 4.01 10.31 -6.82
N GLN A 58 4.48 10.90 -7.93
CA GLN A 58 4.66 12.35 -8.09
C GLN A 58 3.56 12.99 -8.95
N ALA A 59 3.14 12.33 -10.03
CA ALA A 59 2.20 12.91 -10.98
C ALA A 59 1.41 11.83 -11.71
N TYR A 60 0.11 11.75 -11.42
CA TYR A 60 -0.87 10.99 -12.19
C TYR A 60 -2.17 11.79 -12.31
N SER A 61 -2.91 11.53 -13.37
CA SER A 61 -4.24 12.09 -13.55
C SER A 61 -5.22 11.58 -12.48
N SER A 62 -6.27 12.34 -12.19
CA SER A 62 -7.32 11.90 -11.26
C SER A 62 -7.93 10.56 -11.66
N GLU A 63 -8.09 10.28 -12.96
CA GLU A 63 -8.61 9.02 -13.48
C GLU A 63 -7.70 7.84 -13.13
N GLN A 64 -6.39 8.01 -13.31
CA GLN A 64 -5.38 7.02 -12.90
C GLN A 64 -5.41 6.80 -11.38
N LEU A 65 -5.46 7.85 -10.58
CA LEU A 65 -5.55 7.74 -9.12
C LEU A 65 -6.82 6.98 -8.68
N VAL A 66 -7.96 7.26 -9.32
CA VAL A 66 -9.21 6.53 -9.08
C VAL A 66 -9.08 5.06 -9.47
N LEU A 67 -8.43 4.76 -10.60
CA LEU A 67 -8.20 3.39 -11.05
C LEU A 67 -7.32 2.61 -10.06
N ALA A 68 -6.24 3.21 -9.56
CA ALA A 68 -5.40 2.60 -8.54
C ALA A 68 -6.19 2.24 -7.28
N LEU A 69 -7.00 3.17 -6.76
CA LEU A 69 -7.84 2.90 -5.59
C LEU A 69 -8.82 1.75 -5.85
N ARG A 70 -9.47 1.73 -7.01
CA ARG A 70 -10.38 0.65 -7.42
C ARG A 70 -9.69 -0.70 -7.58
N SER A 71 -8.41 -0.71 -7.91
CA SER A 71 -7.62 -1.93 -8.08
C SER A 71 -7.24 -2.61 -6.75
N GLY A 72 -7.53 -1.98 -5.61
CA GLY A 72 -7.25 -2.50 -4.29
C GLY A 72 -6.06 -1.82 -3.60
N ILE A 73 -5.60 -0.66 -4.09
CA ILE A 73 -4.74 0.24 -3.33
C ILE A 73 -5.56 0.94 -2.24
N ASP A 74 -5.08 0.97 -1.00
CA ASP A 74 -5.81 1.55 0.14
C ASP A 74 -5.54 3.04 0.34
N ALA A 75 -4.37 3.51 -0.10
CA ALA A 75 -4.02 4.92 -0.03
C ALA A 75 -3.01 5.30 -1.13
N ILE A 76 -3.06 6.57 -1.53
CA ILE A 76 -2.09 7.16 -2.45
C ILE A 76 -1.43 8.33 -1.74
N LEU A 77 -0.10 8.38 -1.78
CA LEU A 77 0.71 9.43 -1.19
C LEU A 77 1.60 10.06 -2.27
N SER A 78 1.92 11.34 -2.09
CA SER A 78 2.88 12.04 -2.96
C SER A 78 4.30 11.84 -2.46
N TYR A 79 5.26 11.66 -3.38
CA TYR A 79 6.70 11.70 -3.08
C TYR A 79 7.16 13.05 -2.51
N ASP A 80 6.44 14.13 -2.79
CA ASP A 80 6.75 15.47 -2.24
C ASP A 80 6.34 15.59 -0.76
N THR A 81 5.61 14.59 -0.25
CA THR A 81 5.22 14.53 1.16
C THR A 81 6.45 14.31 2.03
N SER A 82 6.61 15.11 3.08
CA SER A 82 7.74 14.95 4.00
C SER A 82 7.76 13.54 4.63
N PRO A 83 8.95 12.97 4.93
CA PRO A 83 9.04 11.63 5.52
C PRO A 83 8.25 11.47 6.82
N ALA A 84 8.22 12.51 7.67
CA ALA A 84 7.46 12.51 8.91
C ALA A 84 5.94 12.38 8.65
N LEU A 85 5.45 13.09 7.64
CA LEU A 85 4.04 13.06 7.25
C LEU A 85 3.69 11.73 6.57
N LEU A 86 4.55 11.19 5.69
CA LEU A 86 4.40 9.84 5.12
C LEU A 86 4.26 8.78 6.22
N MET A 87 5.14 8.83 7.22
CA MET A 87 5.07 7.92 8.37
C MET A 87 3.79 8.12 9.18
N ALA A 88 3.33 9.35 9.39
CA ALA A 88 2.07 9.62 10.08
C ALA A 88 0.87 9.04 9.33
N HIS A 89 0.82 9.16 8.00
CA HIS A 89 -0.21 8.56 7.14
C HIS A 89 -0.19 7.03 7.22
N CYS A 90 0.98 6.40 7.11
CA CYS A 90 1.13 4.95 7.22
C CYS A 90 0.66 4.45 8.60
N ASN A 91 1.08 5.12 9.67
CA ASN A 91 0.63 4.83 11.03
C ASN A 91 -0.89 4.94 11.17
N ALA A 92 -1.50 5.99 10.61
CA ALA A 92 -2.94 6.17 10.66
C ALA A 92 -3.70 5.09 9.90
N LEU A 93 -3.20 4.67 8.74
CA LEU A 93 -3.76 3.57 7.97
C LEU A 93 -3.69 2.25 8.74
N LEU A 94 -2.53 1.94 9.31
CA LEU A 94 -2.33 0.73 10.11
C LEU A 94 -3.22 0.66 11.35
N ARG A 95 -3.44 1.79 12.04
CA ARG A 95 -4.39 1.85 13.17
C ARG A 95 -5.80 1.48 12.71
N ARG A 96 -6.28 2.08 11.62
CA ARG A 96 -7.62 1.79 11.07
C ARG A 96 -7.75 0.32 10.69
N TRP A 97 -6.74 -0.22 10.04
CA TRP A 97 -6.73 -1.61 9.59
C TRP A 97 -6.75 -2.61 10.76
N ARG A 98 -5.91 -2.39 11.78
CA ARG A 98 -5.87 -3.23 12.99
C ARG A 98 -7.18 -3.17 13.77
N THR A 99 -7.83 -2.01 13.87
CA THR A 99 -9.14 -1.89 14.51
C THR A 99 -10.23 -2.63 13.71
N GLY A 100 -10.19 -2.56 12.38
CA GLY A 100 -11.13 -3.29 11.52
C GLY A 100 -10.98 -4.81 11.61
N LEU A 101 -9.74 -5.33 11.67
CA LEU A 101 -9.47 -6.75 11.89
C LEU A 101 -9.92 -7.25 13.25
N ALA A 102 -9.75 -6.44 14.30
CA ALA A 102 -10.20 -6.79 15.64
C ALA A 102 -11.74 -6.92 15.73
N ALA A 103 -12.48 -6.22 14.88
CA ALA A 103 -13.93 -6.38 14.75
C ALA A 103 -14.33 -7.67 14.02
N GLN A 104 -13.51 -8.13 13.05
CA GLN A 104 -13.77 -9.35 12.28
C GLN A 104 -13.47 -10.66 13.06
N HIS A 105 -12.59 -10.62 14.06
CA HIS A 105 -12.27 -11.79 14.91
C HIS A 105 -13.27 -12.04 16.06
N ARG A 106 -14.31 -11.20 16.20
CA ARG A 106 -15.35 -11.30 17.23
C ARG A 106 -16.70 -11.82 16.68
N MET A 107 -16.73 -12.25 15.42
CA MET A 107 -17.86 -12.93 14.78
C MET A 107 -17.48 -14.38 14.52
#